data_AF-A0A8S0XKD6-F1
#
_entry.id   AF-A0A8S0XKD6-F1
#
_cell.length_a   1.000
_cell.length_b   1.000
_cell.length_c   1.000
_cell.angle_alpha   90.00
_cell.angle_beta   90.00
_cell.angle_gamma   90.00
#
_symmetry.space_group_name_H-M   'P 1'
#
loop_
_entity.id
_entity.type
_entity.pdbx_description
1 polymer ?
#
loop_
_entity_poly.entity_id
_entity_poly.type
_entity_poly.pdbx_seq_one_letter_code
_entity_poly.pdbx_strand_id
1 'polypeptide(L)'
;MGKRGKEAVPVTGRMLLLTEDLRGAVQLINALGTKAVSLTIRDTITDVAATRSLSSGASVTSKAIGDCSIVVSYEGYNRTFAFPYPVRGKQHKTRIARKSSYIEIESFIRSNFEDFLDLSLNPFPVTVIQEVPNLLNAHYLKLSALPALDLTSLKSAEWLRIHVGMSISTGERQHSTVKKPEEARAEERTLIDVKQTLQIAITQFAEKRQRIIGLINPNNRKGLHTLFFMNDIRLDLGAHTVVADACVVPLTESLVEKAKPLLYHLSKTRGFLPVNTLDEEVKALRKLLPLFAERCRTWKHTEKCEYLLKGIPAALDGFTQSPLCSCGKGKDLGAFGMAAQWKVLHSEATRVAISPLFTFSFMEDVFAPLTTAMGKGPKSASKLKTSFSPVPHSSSMKPTSPRVQERPILLFYVPKSPLESPQT
;
A
#
# COMPACT_ATOMS: atom_id res chain seq x y z
N MET A 1 -2.68 -59.67 7.10
CA MET A 1 -3.22 -58.65 8.03
C MET A 1 -2.08 -57.71 8.39
N GLY A 2 -2.04 -56.40 8.14
CA GLY A 2 -2.94 -55.47 7.48
C GLY A 2 -2.13 -54.22 7.11
N LYS A 3 -2.37 -53.67 5.92
CA LYS A 3 -1.84 -52.37 5.49
C LYS A 3 -2.79 -51.30 6.03
N ARG A 4 -2.31 -50.42 6.92
CA ARG A 4 -3.07 -49.21 7.31
C ARG A 4 -2.96 -48.20 6.19
N GLY A 5 -4.05 -48.05 5.43
CA GLY A 5 -4.23 -46.93 4.53
C GLY A 5 -4.28 -45.62 5.32
N LYS A 6 -3.56 -44.60 4.85
CA LYS A 6 -3.77 -43.22 5.28
C LYS A 6 -5.07 -42.75 4.65
N GLU A 7 -6.15 -42.71 5.43
CA GLU A 7 -7.37 -42.01 5.04
C GLU A 7 -7.08 -40.52 4.91
N ALA A 8 -7.37 -39.97 3.73
CA ALA A 8 -7.37 -38.55 3.50
C ALA A 8 -8.59 -37.94 4.19
N VAL A 9 -8.35 -37.12 5.23
CA VAL A 9 -9.42 -36.37 5.91
C VAL A 9 -9.99 -35.34 4.92
N PRO A 10 -11.31 -35.33 4.67
CA PRO A 10 -11.92 -34.41 3.72
C PRO A 10 -11.90 -32.98 4.29
N VAL A 11 -11.32 -32.05 3.54
CA VAL A 11 -11.41 -30.61 3.82
C VAL A 11 -12.85 -30.17 3.53
N THR A 12 -13.65 -29.98 4.56
CA THR A 12 -15.01 -29.43 4.45
C THR A 12 -14.92 -27.90 4.42
N GLY A 13 -14.93 -27.33 3.22
CA GLY A 13 -14.94 -25.87 3.03
C GLY A 13 -16.33 -25.30 3.28
N ARG A 14 -16.48 -24.40 4.28
CA ARG A 14 -17.65 -23.50 4.37
C ARG A 14 -17.43 -22.30 3.46
N MET A 15 -18.36 -22.07 2.55
CA MET A 15 -18.36 -20.94 1.61
C MET A 15 -18.95 -19.70 2.29
N LEU A 16 -18.15 -18.66 2.48
CA LEU A 16 -18.61 -17.31 2.82
C LEU A 16 -18.37 -16.42 1.59
N LEU A 17 -19.45 -15.83 1.07
CA LEU A 17 -19.42 -14.89 -0.04
C LEU A 17 -19.16 -13.49 0.51
N LEU A 18 -18.06 -12.87 0.09
CA LEU A 18 -17.79 -11.46 0.36
C LEU A 18 -18.26 -10.62 -0.85
N THR A 19 -19.46 -10.04 -0.68
CA THR A 19 -20.10 -8.93 -1.44
C THR A 19 -20.56 -9.17 -2.90
N GLU A 20 -21.61 -8.46 -3.31
CA GLU A 20 -22.28 -8.58 -4.62
C GLU A 20 -21.54 -7.88 -5.78
N ASP A 21 -20.64 -6.92 -5.48
CA ASP A 21 -19.96 -6.10 -6.50
C ASP A 21 -18.51 -6.53 -6.81
N LEU A 22 -17.93 -7.36 -5.94
CA LEU A 22 -16.70 -8.11 -6.23
C LEU A 22 -17.14 -9.51 -6.66
N ARG A 23 -17.17 -9.77 -7.97
CA ARG A 23 -17.30 -11.10 -8.60
C ARG A 23 -16.93 -12.21 -7.60
N GLY A 24 -17.94 -12.89 -7.05
CA GLY A 24 -17.91 -13.48 -5.70
C GLY A 24 -16.58 -14.09 -5.25
N ALA A 25 -16.00 -13.55 -4.17
CA ALA A 25 -14.87 -14.15 -3.49
C ALA A 25 -15.35 -15.21 -2.48
N VAL A 26 -14.89 -16.45 -2.64
CA VAL A 26 -15.11 -17.56 -1.72
C VAL A 26 -13.87 -17.78 -0.87
N GLN A 27 -14.05 -17.79 0.44
CA GLN A 27 -12.99 -18.13 1.39
C GLN A 27 -13.02 -19.61 1.74
N LEU A 28 -11.88 -20.29 1.62
CA LEU A 28 -11.71 -21.66 2.13
C LEU A 28 -11.05 -21.60 3.51
N ILE A 29 -11.57 -22.37 4.46
CA ILE A 29 -11.11 -22.43 5.85
C ILE A 29 -10.41 -23.77 6.07
N ASN A 30 -9.38 -23.79 6.94
CA ASN A 30 -8.71 -25.02 7.34
C ASN A 30 -9.69 -26.05 7.93
N ALA A 31 -9.24 -27.31 8.05
CA ALA A 31 -10.09 -28.41 8.54
C ALA A 31 -10.69 -28.18 9.95
N LEU A 32 -10.08 -27.29 10.75
CA LEU A 32 -10.55 -26.93 12.08
C LEU A 32 -11.56 -25.77 12.08
N GLY A 33 -11.82 -25.12 10.95
CA GLY A 33 -12.73 -23.99 10.87
C GLY A 33 -12.17 -22.68 11.46
N THR A 34 -10.89 -22.62 11.81
CA THR A 34 -10.29 -21.53 12.60
C THR A 34 -9.54 -20.50 11.78
N LYS A 35 -9.12 -20.84 10.56
CA LYS A 35 -8.26 -19.97 9.75
C LYS A 35 -8.58 -20.09 8.27
N ALA A 36 -8.75 -18.94 7.62
CA ALA A 36 -8.83 -18.86 6.17
C ALA A 36 -7.49 -19.20 5.52
N VAL A 37 -7.50 -20.07 4.49
CA VAL A 37 -6.30 -20.58 3.83
C VAL A 37 -6.16 -20.11 2.39
N SER A 38 -7.27 -19.98 1.66
CA SER A 38 -7.27 -19.51 0.27
C SER A 38 -8.53 -18.71 -0.05
N LEU A 39 -8.42 -17.93 -1.11
CA LEU A 39 -9.49 -17.15 -1.71
C LEU A 39 -9.69 -17.62 -3.14
N THR A 40 -10.95 -17.74 -3.56
CA THR A 40 -11.34 -18.06 -4.93
C THR A 40 -12.23 -16.96 -5.46
N ILE A 41 -11.89 -16.39 -6.60
CA ILE A 41 -12.72 -15.39 -7.29
C ILE A 41 -13.22 -16.02 -8.58
N ARG A 42 -14.53 -15.96 -8.82
CA ARG A 42 -15.16 -16.46 -10.05
C ARG A 42 -15.64 -15.31 -10.92
N ASP A 43 -15.26 -15.31 -12.20
CA ASP A 43 -15.89 -14.46 -13.21
C ASP A 43 -16.71 -15.30 -14.19
N THR A 44 -17.98 -14.94 -14.33
CA THR A 44 -18.86 -15.51 -15.37
C THR A 44 -18.77 -14.60 -16.59
N ILE A 45 -18.38 -15.17 -17.72
CA ILE A 45 -18.14 -14.43 -18.96
C ILE A 45 -19.49 -14.27 -19.66
N THR A 46 -19.87 -13.01 -19.88
CA THR A 46 -21.14 -12.64 -20.53
C THR A 46 -20.95 -12.17 -21.96
N ASP A 47 -19.75 -11.73 -22.35
CA ASP A 47 -19.47 -11.29 -23.71
C ASP A 47 -19.53 -12.48 -24.69
N VAL A 48 -20.29 -12.31 -25.79
CA VAL A 48 -20.59 -13.40 -26.73
C VAL A 48 -19.34 -13.85 -27.48
N ALA A 49 -18.46 -12.92 -27.86
CA ALA A 49 -17.25 -13.24 -28.60
C ALA A 49 -16.24 -13.98 -27.69
N ALA A 50 -16.03 -13.47 -26.47
CA ALA A 50 -15.19 -14.08 -25.46
C ALA A 50 -15.72 -15.46 -25.02
N THR A 51 -17.04 -15.62 -24.89
CA THR A 51 -17.70 -16.90 -24.60
C THR A 51 -17.41 -17.91 -25.71
N ARG A 52 -17.57 -17.50 -26.97
CA ARG A 52 -17.32 -18.36 -28.13
C ARG A 52 -15.85 -18.80 -28.18
N SER A 53 -14.92 -17.84 -28.07
CA SER A 53 -13.48 -18.13 -28.07
C SER A 53 -13.08 -19.08 -26.93
N LEU A 54 -13.63 -18.87 -25.72
CA LEU A 54 -13.37 -19.78 -24.60
C LEU A 54 -13.90 -21.20 -24.87
N SER A 55 -15.11 -21.32 -25.43
CA SER A 55 -15.72 -22.61 -25.76
C SER A 55 -14.97 -23.37 -26.86
N SER A 56 -14.36 -22.66 -27.82
CA SER A 56 -13.58 -23.22 -28.93
C SER A 56 -12.16 -23.62 -28.55
N GLY A 57 -11.81 -23.59 -27.26
CA GLY A 57 -10.52 -24.09 -26.79
C GLY A 57 -9.43 -23.02 -26.69
N ALA A 58 -9.76 -21.71 -26.65
CA ALA A 58 -8.78 -20.64 -26.49
C ALA A 58 -7.78 -20.93 -25.36
N SER A 59 -6.51 -20.60 -25.62
CA SER A 59 -5.44 -20.69 -24.63
C SER A 59 -5.60 -19.56 -23.62
N VAL A 60 -5.84 -19.92 -22.36
CA VAL A 60 -6.01 -18.97 -21.27
C VAL A 60 -4.69 -18.82 -20.54
N THR A 61 -4.25 -17.58 -20.37
CA THR A 61 -3.07 -17.25 -19.57
C THR A 61 -3.48 -16.52 -18.30
N SER A 62 -2.76 -16.78 -17.21
CA SER A 62 -2.98 -16.12 -15.93
C SER A 62 -1.63 -15.76 -15.30
N LYS A 63 -1.50 -14.51 -14.86
CA LYS A 63 -0.23 -13.97 -14.33
C LYS A 63 -0.49 -13.05 -13.14
N ALA A 64 0.24 -13.26 -12.05
CA ALA A 64 0.26 -12.32 -10.93
C ALA A 64 0.93 -11.01 -11.37
N ILE A 65 0.28 -9.88 -11.10
CA ILE A 65 0.76 -8.53 -11.43
C ILE A 65 0.98 -7.66 -10.17
N GLY A 66 0.52 -8.14 -9.01
CA GLY A 66 0.71 -7.51 -7.72
C GLY A 66 0.41 -8.49 -6.59
N ASP A 67 0.60 -8.07 -5.35
CA ASP A 67 0.35 -8.90 -4.18
C ASP A 67 -1.12 -9.31 -4.03
N CYS A 68 -2.03 -8.50 -4.58
CA CYS A 68 -3.47 -8.66 -4.47
C CYS A 68 -4.14 -8.83 -5.84
N SER A 69 -3.40 -9.13 -6.92
CA SER A 69 -3.98 -9.07 -8.26
C SER A 69 -3.37 -10.06 -9.24
N ILE A 70 -4.24 -10.77 -9.94
CA ILE A 70 -3.91 -11.72 -11.01
C ILE A 70 -4.67 -11.30 -12.27
N VAL A 71 -3.96 -11.08 -13.37
CA VAL A 71 -4.58 -10.84 -14.68
C VAL A 71 -4.81 -12.16 -15.39
N VAL A 72 -5.96 -12.30 -16.02
CA VAL A 72 -6.30 -13.42 -16.90
C VAL A 72 -6.60 -12.87 -18.27
N SER A 73 -5.98 -13.45 -19.30
CA SER A 73 -6.20 -13.03 -20.68
C SER A 73 -6.28 -14.19 -21.66
N TYR A 74 -7.15 -14.00 -22.65
CA TYR A 74 -7.29 -14.78 -23.88
C TYR A 74 -7.96 -13.90 -24.95
N GLU A 75 -8.20 -14.42 -26.15
CA GLU A 75 -8.85 -13.66 -27.22
C GLU A 75 -10.22 -13.10 -26.79
N GLY A 76 -10.35 -11.77 -26.85
CA GLY A 76 -11.59 -11.05 -26.46
C GLY A 76 -11.81 -10.90 -24.95
N TYR A 77 -10.87 -11.35 -24.11
CA TYR A 77 -11.00 -11.26 -22.66
C TYR A 77 -9.69 -10.87 -22.00
N ASN A 78 -9.72 -9.79 -21.21
CA ASN A 78 -8.62 -9.35 -20.38
C ASN A 78 -9.19 -8.78 -19.08
N ARG A 79 -9.01 -9.49 -17.97
CA ARG A 79 -9.59 -9.12 -16.68
C ARG A 79 -8.62 -9.31 -15.53
N THR A 80 -8.65 -8.37 -14.60
CA THR A 80 -7.92 -8.43 -13.34
C THR A 80 -8.81 -9.00 -12.25
N PHE A 81 -8.34 -10.05 -11.59
CA PHE A 81 -8.93 -10.65 -10.40
C PHE A 81 -8.25 -10.02 -9.18
N ALA A 82 -8.98 -9.17 -8.47
CA ALA A 82 -8.49 -8.40 -7.33
C ALA A 82 -8.88 -9.08 -6.01
N PHE A 83 -7.89 -9.48 -5.23
CA PHE A 83 -8.08 -10.10 -3.92
C PHE A 83 -8.10 -9.03 -2.83
N PRO A 84 -8.98 -9.14 -1.82
CA PRO A 84 -9.04 -8.19 -0.70
C PRO A 84 -7.84 -8.30 0.25
N TYR A 85 -7.03 -9.36 0.13
CA TYR A 85 -5.84 -9.58 0.95
C TYR A 85 -4.69 -10.05 0.06
N PRO A 86 -3.42 -9.84 0.47
CA PRO A 86 -2.28 -10.40 -0.22
C PRO A 86 -2.37 -11.92 -0.36
N VAL A 87 -2.14 -12.41 -1.58
CA VAL A 87 -2.17 -13.83 -1.93
C VAL A 87 -0.84 -14.29 -2.52
N ARG A 88 -0.58 -15.60 -2.48
CA ARG A 88 0.59 -16.21 -3.14
C ARG A 88 0.32 -16.32 -4.64
N GLY A 89 0.43 -15.19 -5.33
CA GLY A 89 0.13 -15.07 -6.75
C GLY A 89 0.88 -16.07 -7.64
N LYS A 90 2.14 -16.41 -7.34
CA LYS A 90 2.90 -17.43 -8.10
C LYS A 90 2.35 -18.86 -7.96
N GLN A 91 1.58 -19.14 -6.92
CA GLN A 91 1.00 -20.46 -6.60
C GLN A 91 -0.51 -20.51 -6.88
N HIS A 92 -1.03 -19.59 -7.68
CA HIS A 92 -2.45 -19.57 -8.03
C HIS A 92 -2.84 -20.77 -8.91
N LYS A 93 -4.11 -21.14 -8.84
CA LYS A 93 -4.74 -22.14 -9.70
C LYS A 93 -5.81 -21.47 -10.53
N THR A 94 -5.79 -21.72 -11.83
CA THR A 94 -6.79 -21.24 -12.78
C THR A 94 -7.67 -22.40 -13.20
N ARG A 95 -8.99 -22.29 -12.96
CA ARG A 95 -9.97 -23.27 -13.44
C ARG A 95 -10.78 -22.64 -14.57
N ILE A 96 -10.92 -23.37 -15.66
CA ILE A 96 -11.56 -22.89 -16.89
C ILE A 96 -12.75 -23.78 -17.17
N ALA A 97 -13.96 -23.24 -17.06
CA ALA A 97 -15.17 -23.94 -17.38
C ALA A 97 -15.69 -23.51 -18.75
N ARG A 98 -15.28 -24.24 -19.80
CA ARG A 98 -15.56 -23.87 -21.20
C ARG A 98 -17.04 -24.02 -21.59
N LYS A 99 -17.76 -24.97 -20.99
CA LYS A 99 -19.18 -25.23 -21.29
C LYS A 99 -20.12 -24.23 -20.61
N SER A 100 -19.78 -23.81 -19.40
CA SER A 100 -20.56 -22.89 -18.56
C SER A 100 -19.95 -21.49 -18.49
N SER A 101 -18.95 -21.22 -19.33
CA SER A 101 -18.33 -19.92 -19.60
C SER A 101 -17.94 -19.12 -18.36
N TYR A 102 -17.18 -19.75 -17.47
CA TYR A 102 -16.61 -19.05 -16.32
C TYR A 102 -15.13 -19.40 -16.10
N ILE A 103 -14.43 -18.48 -15.44
CA ILE A 103 -13.06 -18.66 -14.96
C ILE A 103 -13.04 -18.46 -13.45
N GLU A 104 -12.36 -19.37 -12.74
CA GLU A 104 -12.06 -19.23 -11.32
C GLU A 104 -10.56 -19.10 -11.10
N ILE A 105 -10.17 -18.17 -10.24
CA ILE A 105 -8.81 -18.03 -9.75
C ILE A 105 -8.80 -18.30 -8.26
N GLU A 106 -8.14 -19.38 -7.87
CA GLU A 106 -7.89 -19.74 -6.47
C GLU A 106 -6.44 -19.40 -6.11
N SER A 107 -6.22 -18.70 -4.99
CA SER A 107 -4.88 -18.42 -4.49
C SER A 107 -4.83 -18.46 -2.96
N PHE A 108 -3.70 -18.91 -2.41
CA PHE A 108 -3.51 -19.01 -0.97
C PHE A 108 -3.32 -17.62 -0.36
N ILE A 109 -4.01 -17.38 0.76
CA ILE A 109 -3.82 -16.17 1.55
C ILE A 109 -2.41 -16.20 2.12
N ARG A 110 -1.68 -15.09 2.01
CA ARG A 110 -0.38 -14.94 2.65
C ARG A 110 -0.59 -14.74 4.15
N SER A 111 -0.60 -15.83 4.91
CA SER A 111 -0.86 -15.76 6.35
C SER A 111 0.36 -15.43 7.20
N ASN A 112 1.55 -15.78 6.71
CA ASN A 112 2.84 -15.49 7.34
C ASN A 112 3.68 -14.75 6.31
N PHE A 113 4.30 -13.64 6.71
CA PHE A 113 5.09 -12.78 5.83
C PHE A 113 6.57 -13.17 5.75
N GLU A 114 6.94 -14.38 6.21
CA GLU A 114 8.30 -14.93 6.06
C GLU A 114 8.70 -15.10 4.60
N ASP A 115 7.73 -15.31 3.71
CA ASP A 115 7.86 -14.98 2.29
C ASP A 115 7.70 -13.46 2.21
N PHE A 116 8.79 -12.71 2.31
CA PHE A 116 8.76 -11.25 2.29
C PHE A 116 8.15 -10.70 0.98
N LEU A 117 7.86 -9.39 0.98
CA LEU A 117 7.42 -8.64 -0.19
C LEU A 117 8.23 -9.03 -1.42
N ASP A 118 7.60 -9.71 -2.37
CA ASP A 118 8.18 -9.93 -3.68
C ASP A 118 8.05 -8.61 -4.43
N LEU A 119 9.09 -7.77 -4.44
CA LEU A 119 9.06 -6.50 -5.15
C LEU A 119 9.11 -6.69 -6.67
N SER A 120 9.29 -7.91 -7.18
CA SER A 120 8.95 -8.19 -8.57
C SER A 120 7.44 -8.00 -8.80
N LEU A 121 6.61 -8.20 -7.78
CA LEU A 121 5.19 -7.83 -7.75
C LEU A 121 5.00 -6.37 -7.27
N ASN A 122 3.86 -5.76 -7.57
CA ASN A 122 3.50 -4.44 -7.04
C ASN A 122 2.88 -4.58 -5.63
N PRO A 123 3.53 -4.07 -4.57
CA PRO A 123 2.99 -4.13 -3.20
C PRO A 123 2.08 -2.95 -2.86
N PHE A 124 1.89 -2.03 -3.81
CA PHE A 124 1.02 -0.87 -3.70
C PHE A 124 -0.19 -1.08 -4.62
N PRO A 125 -1.11 -2.01 -4.27
CA PRO A 125 -2.19 -2.44 -5.14
C PRO A 125 -3.16 -1.29 -5.42
N VAL A 126 -3.09 -0.79 -6.65
CA VAL A 126 -4.14 -0.02 -7.29
C VAL A 126 -4.71 -0.90 -8.40
N THR A 127 -5.94 -1.34 -8.23
CA THR A 127 -6.62 -2.22 -9.20
C THR A 127 -7.64 -1.41 -9.99
N VAL A 128 -8.08 -1.91 -11.14
CA VAL A 128 -9.19 -1.32 -11.90
C VAL A 128 -10.40 -2.22 -11.72
N ILE A 129 -11.43 -1.71 -11.06
CA ILE A 129 -12.72 -2.40 -10.90
C ILE A 129 -13.75 -1.56 -11.67
N GLN A 130 -14.42 -2.17 -12.64
CA GLN A 130 -15.43 -1.49 -13.48
C GLN A 130 -14.90 -0.16 -14.05
N GLU A 131 -13.67 -0.17 -14.60
CA GLU A 131 -13.02 1.01 -15.20
C GLU A 131 -12.67 2.14 -14.21
N VAL A 132 -12.80 1.89 -12.91
CA VAL A 132 -12.43 2.82 -11.85
C VAL A 132 -11.22 2.29 -11.10
N PRO A 133 -10.11 3.06 -11.05
CA PRO A 133 -9.00 2.72 -10.18
C PRO A 133 -9.40 2.75 -8.71
N ASN A 134 -9.18 1.63 -8.04
CA ASN A 134 -9.56 1.33 -6.67
C ASN A 134 -8.31 1.03 -5.83
N LEU A 135 -8.23 1.68 -4.66
CA LEU A 135 -7.15 1.51 -3.69
C LEU A 135 -7.49 0.36 -2.74
N LEU A 136 -6.71 -0.72 -2.76
CA LEU A 136 -7.01 -1.88 -1.89
C LEU A 136 -6.45 -1.71 -0.46
N ASN A 137 -5.37 -0.95 -0.30
CA ASN A 137 -4.67 -0.81 0.98
C ASN A 137 -4.50 0.66 1.44
N ALA A 138 -5.25 1.59 0.85
CA ALA A 138 -5.24 2.99 1.25
C ALA A 138 -6.65 3.59 1.11
N HIS A 139 -7.05 4.44 2.04
CA HIS A 139 -8.30 5.20 1.95
C HIS A 139 -8.10 6.50 1.15
N TYR A 140 -9.14 6.91 0.44
CA TYR A 140 -9.17 8.19 -0.28
C TYR A 140 -9.21 9.38 0.69
N LEU A 141 -8.60 10.48 0.26
CA LEU A 141 -8.47 11.72 1.01
C LEU A 141 -8.88 12.92 0.16
N LYS A 142 -9.79 13.73 0.67
CA LYS A 142 -10.02 15.08 0.16
C LYS A 142 -9.06 16.04 0.85
N LEU A 143 -7.85 16.20 0.29
CA LEU A 143 -6.77 16.98 0.92
C LEU A 143 -7.20 18.38 1.36
N SER A 144 -8.00 19.09 0.56
CA SER A 144 -8.50 20.43 0.89
C SER A 144 -9.41 20.49 2.12
N ALA A 145 -10.02 19.36 2.52
CA ALA A 145 -10.88 19.26 3.69
C ALA A 145 -10.13 18.83 4.97
N LEU A 146 -8.88 18.37 4.85
CA LEU A 146 -8.09 17.95 6.00
C LEU A 146 -7.46 19.17 6.70
N PRO A 147 -7.43 19.21 8.04
CA PRO A 147 -6.76 20.27 8.78
C PRO A 147 -5.29 20.37 8.40
N ALA A 148 -4.86 21.57 7.99
CA ALA A 148 -3.46 21.88 7.76
C ALA A 148 -2.75 22.09 9.10
N LEU A 149 -1.53 21.58 9.20
CA LEU A 149 -0.68 21.79 10.34
C LEU A 149 0.02 23.15 10.19
N ASP A 150 -0.18 24.05 11.15
CA ASP A 150 0.55 25.32 11.15
C ASP A 150 2.03 25.08 11.49
N LEU A 151 2.83 24.94 10.45
CA LEU A 151 4.25 24.74 10.58
C LEU A 151 4.97 25.99 11.14
N THR A 152 4.38 27.19 11.04
CA THR A 152 5.04 28.42 11.51
C THR A 152 5.01 28.59 13.02
N SER A 153 3.97 28.08 13.68
CA SER A 153 3.81 28.12 15.15
C SER A 153 4.34 26.87 15.86
N LEU A 154 4.73 25.84 15.12
CA LEU A 154 5.35 24.64 15.68
C LEU A 154 6.68 24.96 16.35
N LYS A 155 6.67 24.97 17.69
CA LYS A 155 7.87 25.10 18.52
C LYS A 155 8.89 23.99 18.23
N SER A 156 8.41 22.79 17.94
CA SER A 156 9.22 21.64 17.57
C SER A 156 8.42 20.67 16.69
N ALA A 157 9.05 20.18 15.62
CA ALA A 157 8.54 19.09 14.79
C ALA A 157 9.01 17.70 15.30
N GLU A 158 9.52 17.63 16.54
CA GLU A 158 10.02 16.38 17.11
C GLU A 158 8.96 15.28 17.19
N TRP A 159 7.73 15.61 17.62
CA TRP A 159 6.63 14.65 17.66
C TRP A 159 6.35 14.06 16.27
N LEU A 160 6.47 14.88 15.22
CA LEU A 160 6.25 14.46 13.84
C LEU A 160 7.37 13.52 13.39
N ARG A 161 8.62 13.86 13.72
CA ARG A 161 9.78 12.99 13.46
C ARG A 161 9.64 11.64 14.17
N ILE A 162 9.17 11.62 15.41
CA ILE A 162 8.87 10.40 16.17
C ILE A 162 7.76 9.61 15.47
N HIS A 163 6.62 10.25 15.19
CA HIS A 163 5.44 9.63 14.57
C HIS A 163 5.75 9.00 13.21
N VAL A 164 6.41 9.75 12.32
CA VAL A 164 6.82 9.22 11.01
C VAL A 164 7.88 8.14 11.19
N GLY A 165 8.79 8.28 12.16
CA GLY A 165 9.76 7.24 12.48
C GLY A 165 9.11 5.92 12.91
N MET A 166 7.96 5.96 13.59
CA MET A 166 7.21 4.75 13.99
C MET A 166 6.66 3.96 12.80
N SER A 167 6.74 4.47 11.56
CA SER A 167 6.38 3.69 10.37
C SER A 167 7.42 2.60 10.01
N ILE A 168 8.63 2.68 10.59
CA ILE A 168 9.68 1.67 10.45
C ILE A 168 9.65 0.75 11.66
N SER A 169 9.45 -0.54 11.39
CA SER A 169 9.26 -1.56 12.42
C SER A 169 10.51 -1.87 13.23
N THR A 170 10.34 -2.53 14.37
CA THR A 170 11.49 -3.03 15.15
C THR A 170 12.38 -3.95 14.32
N GLY A 171 11.78 -4.86 13.55
CA GLY A 171 12.50 -5.74 12.63
C GLY A 171 13.24 -4.97 11.54
N GLU A 172 12.57 -4.02 10.88
CA GLU A 172 13.19 -3.18 9.84
C GLU A 172 14.35 -2.33 10.40
N ARG A 173 14.23 -1.82 11.62
CA ARG A 173 15.32 -1.08 12.31
C ARG A 173 16.50 -1.98 12.58
N GLN A 174 16.28 -3.19 13.06
CA GLN A 174 17.35 -4.16 13.29
C GLN A 174 18.08 -4.45 11.98
N HIS A 175 17.35 -4.74 10.90
CA HIS A 175 17.91 -4.97 9.56
C HIS A 175 18.67 -3.74 9.02
N SER A 176 18.21 -2.52 9.33
CA SER A 176 18.90 -1.27 8.99
C SER A 176 20.24 -1.09 9.72
N THR A 177 20.41 -1.75 10.88
CA THR A 177 21.62 -1.68 11.73
C THR A 177 22.57 -2.88 11.57
N VAL A 178 22.17 -3.93 10.85
CA VAL A 178 23.03 -5.10 10.61
C VAL A 178 24.22 -4.68 9.74
N LYS A 179 25.44 -4.92 10.26
CA LYS A 179 26.73 -4.57 9.62
C LYS A 179 27.06 -5.40 8.37
N LYS A 180 26.23 -6.37 8.02
CA LYS A 180 26.40 -7.26 6.86
C LYS A 180 25.22 -7.08 5.89
N PRO A 181 25.37 -6.22 4.87
CA PRO A 181 24.34 -6.00 3.85
C PRO A 181 23.88 -7.28 3.13
N GLU A 182 24.74 -8.31 3.11
CA GLU A 182 24.49 -9.58 2.42
C GLU A 182 23.42 -10.47 3.08
N GLU A 183 23.11 -10.25 4.37
CA GLU A 183 22.14 -11.07 5.11
C GLU A 183 20.68 -10.54 4.99
N ALA A 184 20.49 -9.29 4.54
CA ALA A 184 19.16 -8.72 4.32
C ALA A 184 18.64 -9.05 2.92
N ARG A 185 17.37 -9.42 2.77
CA ARG A 185 16.77 -9.60 1.44
C ARG A 185 16.74 -8.24 0.73
N ALA A 186 17.16 -8.19 -0.53
CA ALA A 186 17.21 -6.95 -1.32
C ALA A 186 15.86 -6.21 -1.36
N GLU A 187 14.77 -6.97 -1.33
CA GLU A 187 13.39 -6.46 -1.38
C GLU A 187 12.96 -5.78 -0.08
N GLU A 188 13.29 -6.37 1.07
CA GLU A 188 13.09 -5.75 2.38
C GLU A 188 13.83 -4.43 2.49
N ARG A 189 15.09 -4.45 2.05
CA ARG A 189 15.93 -3.25 2.06
C ARG A 189 15.32 -2.14 1.21
N THR A 190 14.84 -2.48 0.02
CA THR A 190 14.20 -1.52 -0.88
C THR A 190 12.97 -0.85 -0.26
N LEU A 191 12.09 -1.60 0.43
CA LEU A 191 10.93 -0.98 1.09
C LEU A 191 11.35 -0.07 2.25
N ILE A 192 12.37 -0.46 3.02
CA ILE A 192 12.95 0.38 4.07
C ILE A 192 13.50 1.69 3.46
N ASP A 193 14.22 1.60 2.35
CA ASP A 193 14.78 2.77 1.67
C ASP A 193 13.65 3.69 1.18
N VAL A 194 12.58 3.14 0.57
CA VAL A 194 11.37 3.91 0.21
C VAL A 194 10.78 4.62 1.43
N LYS A 195 10.57 3.91 2.55
CA LYS A 195 10.04 4.49 3.79
C LYS A 195 10.91 5.64 4.30
N GLN A 196 12.23 5.48 4.27
CA GLN A 196 13.19 6.51 4.67
C GLN A 196 13.12 7.73 3.75
N THR A 197 13.02 7.54 2.44
CA THR A 197 12.84 8.64 1.47
C THR A 197 11.57 9.45 1.75
N LEU A 198 10.45 8.79 2.03
CA LEU A 198 9.20 9.47 2.40
C LEU A 198 9.31 10.19 3.74
N GLN A 199 9.96 9.57 4.73
CA GLN A 199 10.23 10.19 6.02
C GLN A 199 11.09 11.44 5.88
N ILE A 200 12.16 11.40 5.07
CA ILE A 200 13.02 12.55 4.78
C ILE A 200 12.19 13.67 4.14
N ALA A 201 11.37 13.36 3.13
CA ALA A 201 10.53 14.37 2.47
C ALA A 201 9.59 15.08 3.45
N ILE A 202 8.88 14.32 4.31
CA ILE A 202 7.94 14.88 5.29
C ILE A 202 8.68 15.70 6.35
N THR A 203 9.71 15.11 6.97
CA THR A 203 10.41 15.75 8.11
C THR A 203 11.21 16.97 7.68
N GLN A 204 11.91 16.93 6.53
CA GLN A 204 12.70 18.08 6.06
C GLN A 204 11.80 19.26 5.64
N PHE A 205 10.61 18.99 5.11
CA PHE A 205 9.62 20.04 4.88
C PHE A 205 9.12 20.64 6.21
N ALA A 206 8.82 19.80 7.20
CA ALA A 206 8.32 20.21 8.51
C ALA A 206 9.35 20.92 9.41
N GLU A 207 10.64 20.59 9.31
CA GLU A 207 11.69 21.14 10.16
C GLU A 207 12.43 22.30 9.48
N LYS A 208 12.79 22.11 8.21
CA LYS A 208 13.69 23.01 7.49
C LYS A 208 13.02 23.76 6.34
N ARG A 209 11.71 23.58 6.16
CA ARG A 209 10.92 24.19 5.06
C ARG A 209 11.50 23.84 3.69
N GLN A 210 12.08 22.65 3.53
CA GLN A 210 12.51 22.13 2.23
C GLN A 210 11.25 21.87 1.38
N ARG A 211 10.95 22.80 0.48
CA ARG A 211 9.72 22.77 -0.34
C ARG A 211 9.88 21.90 -1.59
N ILE A 212 11.11 21.64 -2.01
CA ILE A 212 11.39 20.90 -3.23
C ILE A 212 12.31 19.74 -2.87
N ILE A 213 11.83 18.51 -3.02
CA ILE A 213 12.60 17.31 -2.78
C ILE A 213 12.90 16.67 -4.13
N GLY A 214 14.18 16.57 -4.47
CA GLY A 214 14.63 15.94 -5.71
C GLY A 214 15.17 14.55 -5.46
N LEU A 215 14.56 13.55 -6.09
CA LEU A 215 15.03 12.17 -6.01
C LEU A 215 16.09 11.91 -7.08
N ILE A 216 17.26 11.50 -6.62
CA ILE A 216 18.46 11.35 -7.43
C ILE A 216 18.93 9.90 -7.38
N ASN A 217 19.09 9.26 -8.53
CA ASN A 217 19.80 8.01 -8.64
C ASN A 217 21.22 8.28 -9.16
N PRO A 218 22.26 8.19 -8.31
CA PRO A 218 23.63 8.50 -8.70
C PRO A 218 24.24 7.48 -9.69
N ASN A 219 23.72 6.26 -9.72
CA ASN A 219 24.19 5.21 -10.63
C ASN A 219 23.61 5.35 -12.05
N ASN A 220 22.60 6.21 -12.21
CA ASN A 220 21.93 6.43 -13.47
C ASN A 220 22.40 7.75 -14.11
N ARG A 221 22.69 7.73 -15.42
CA ARG A 221 23.15 8.91 -16.18
C ARG A 221 22.23 10.13 -16.08
N LYS A 222 20.96 9.95 -15.72
CA LYS A 222 19.98 11.04 -15.57
C LYS A 222 20.11 11.78 -14.24
N GLY A 223 20.71 11.17 -13.22
CA GLY A 223 20.84 11.73 -11.88
C GLY A 223 19.47 11.97 -11.24
N LEU A 224 18.86 13.12 -11.51
CA LEU A 224 17.56 13.54 -10.98
C LEU A 224 16.41 12.95 -11.80
N HIS A 225 15.50 12.19 -11.17
CA HIS A 225 14.41 11.51 -11.87
C HIS A 225 13.00 11.93 -11.43
N THR A 226 12.83 12.52 -10.25
CA THR A 226 11.52 12.92 -9.74
C THR A 226 11.65 14.12 -8.82
N LEU A 227 10.70 15.06 -8.92
CA LEU A 227 10.59 16.20 -8.02
C LEU A 227 9.29 16.13 -7.24
N PHE A 228 9.36 16.33 -5.93
CA PHE A 228 8.20 16.63 -5.09
C PHE A 228 8.21 18.11 -4.72
N PHE A 229 7.09 18.78 -4.92
CA PHE A 229 6.81 20.14 -4.50
C PHE A 229 5.81 20.10 -3.34
N MET A 230 6.29 20.39 -2.14
CA MET A 230 5.54 20.27 -0.90
C MET A 230 4.63 21.50 -0.71
N ASN A 231 3.32 21.28 -0.72
CA ASN A 231 2.32 22.31 -0.43
C ASN A 231 2.20 22.50 1.08
N ASP A 232 1.85 21.41 1.79
CA ASP A 232 1.51 21.43 3.22
C ASP A 232 1.61 20.05 3.88
N ILE A 233 1.58 20.00 5.22
CA ILE A 233 1.35 18.79 6.00
C ILE A 233 -0.04 18.90 6.62
N ARG A 234 -0.87 17.87 6.39
CA ARG A 234 -2.25 17.82 6.88
C ARG A 234 -2.44 16.64 7.82
N LEU A 235 -3.43 16.75 8.69
CA LEU A 235 -3.82 15.69 9.61
C LEU A 235 -4.80 14.73 8.92
N ASP A 236 -4.39 13.49 8.75
CA ASP A 236 -5.24 12.39 8.31
C ASP A 236 -5.92 11.76 9.53
N LEU A 237 -7.06 12.35 9.90
CA LEU A 237 -7.80 11.96 11.10
C LEU A 237 -8.32 10.52 11.02
N GLY A 238 -8.68 10.03 9.83
CA GLY A 238 -9.23 8.70 9.64
C GLY A 238 -8.22 7.57 9.89
N ALA A 239 -6.93 7.84 9.64
CA ALA A 239 -5.84 6.90 9.90
C ALA A 239 -4.94 7.32 11.07
N HIS A 240 -5.36 8.32 11.87
CA HIS A 240 -4.59 8.87 13.00
C HIS A 240 -3.12 9.16 12.65
N THR A 241 -2.90 9.80 11.50
CA THR A 241 -1.56 10.05 10.97
C THR A 241 -1.48 11.41 10.27
N VAL A 242 -0.33 11.68 9.65
CA VAL A 242 -0.12 12.85 8.80
C VAL A 242 -0.06 12.46 7.33
N VAL A 243 -0.37 13.42 6.48
CA VAL A 243 -0.21 13.32 5.03
C VAL A 243 0.42 14.61 4.51
N ALA A 244 1.46 14.49 3.71
CA ALA A 244 2.00 15.59 2.95
C ALA A 244 1.18 15.78 1.66
N ASP A 245 0.59 16.96 1.54
CA ASP A 245 -0.01 17.47 0.31
C ASP A 245 1.12 17.98 -0.58
N ALA A 246 1.33 17.33 -1.73
CA ALA A 246 2.42 17.68 -2.62
C ALA A 246 2.02 17.55 -4.09
N CYS A 247 2.81 18.14 -4.97
CA CYS A 247 2.77 17.87 -6.40
C CYS A 247 4.03 17.10 -6.80
N VAL A 248 3.87 16.01 -7.55
CA VAL A 248 4.99 15.26 -8.11
C VAL A 248 5.16 15.57 -9.59
N VAL A 249 6.43 15.69 -10.01
CA VAL A 249 6.83 15.80 -11.40
C VAL A 249 7.84 14.69 -11.69
N PRO A 250 7.40 13.57 -12.29
CA PRO A 250 8.33 12.57 -12.84
C PRO A 250 9.07 13.18 -14.04
N LEU A 251 10.40 13.22 -13.99
CA LEU A 251 11.21 13.82 -15.03
C LEU A 251 11.39 12.83 -16.19
N THR A 252 10.63 13.04 -17.26
CA THR A 252 10.83 12.34 -18.53
C THR A 252 11.99 12.94 -19.31
N GLU A 253 12.58 12.18 -20.23
CA GLU A 253 13.65 12.67 -21.12
C GLU A 253 13.26 13.96 -21.84
N SER A 254 12.05 13.99 -22.42
CA SER A 254 11.51 15.17 -23.10
C SER A 254 11.33 16.37 -22.17
N LEU A 255 10.94 16.13 -20.91
CA LEU A 255 10.74 17.19 -19.93
C LEU A 255 12.06 17.76 -19.43
N VAL A 256 13.07 16.91 -19.23
CA VAL A 256 14.41 17.36 -18.82
C VAL A 256 14.99 18.32 -19.85
N GLU A 257 14.88 18.01 -21.14
CA GLU A 257 15.35 18.91 -22.20
C GLU A 257 14.57 20.24 -22.21
N LYS A 258 13.25 20.18 -22.10
CA LYS A 258 12.39 21.39 -22.07
C LYS A 258 12.64 22.27 -20.83
N ALA A 259 12.91 21.65 -19.68
CA ALA A 259 13.07 22.33 -18.39
C ALA A 259 14.54 22.55 -17.99
N LYS A 260 15.50 22.28 -18.88
CA LYS A 260 16.94 22.32 -18.58
C LYS A 260 17.42 23.61 -17.89
N PRO A 261 17.01 24.83 -18.33
CA PRO A 261 17.41 26.05 -17.63
C PRO A 261 16.88 26.11 -16.20
N LEU A 262 15.61 25.74 -16.01
CA LEU A 262 14.96 25.70 -14.70
C LEU A 262 15.64 24.69 -13.76
N LEU A 263 15.95 23.49 -14.26
CA LEU A 263 16.64 22.45 -13.50
C LEU A 263 18.08 22.83 -13.13
N TYR A 264 18.78 23.58 -13.98
CA TYR A 264 20.12 24.10 -13.67
C TYR A 264 20.10 25.06 -12.47
N HIS A 265 19.08 25.92 -12.37
CA HIS A 265 18.91 26.84 -11.24
C HIS A 265 18.37 26.15 -9.98
N LEU A 266 17.75 24.98 -10.10
CA LEU A 266 17.17 24.27 -8.98
C LEU A 266 18.19 23.93 -7.90
N SER A 267 19.39 23.48 -8.27
CA SER A 267 20.47 23.15 -7.31
C SER A 267 20.94 24.34 -6.49
N LYS A 268 20.72 25.57 -6.98
CA LYS A 268 21.07 26.83 -6.31
C LYS A 268 19.89 27.41 -5.53
N THR A 269 18.70 26.81 -5.63
CA THR A 269 17.48 27.31 -5.00
C THR A 269 17.47 26.97 -3.51
N ARG A 270 17.28 27.99 -2.66
CA ARG A 270 17.07 27.78 -1.22
C ARG A 270 15.77 26.99 -1.02
N GLY A 271 15.84 25.84 -0.36
CA GLY A 271 14.69 24.97 -0.13
C GLY A 271 14.60 23.76 -1.08
N PHE A 272 15.62 23.54 -1.92
CA PHE A 272 15.83 22.29 -2.63
C PHE A 272 16.64 21.31 -1.79
N LEU A 273 16.15 20.08 -1.67
CA LEU A 273 16.83 18.96 -1.01
C LEU A 273 17.01 17.79 -2.00
N PRO A 274 18.25 17.46 -2.38
CA PRO A 274 18.54 16.21 -3.07
C PRO A 274 18.46 15.03 -2.10
N VAL A 275 17.79 13.95 -2.51
CA VAL A 275 17.71 12.67 -1.79
C VAL A 275 18.18 11.58 -2.73
N ASN A 276 19.21 10.84 -2.33
CA ASN A 276 19.74 9.75 -3.13
C ASN A 276 18.84 8.52 -2.99
N THR A 277 18.58 7.86 -4.12
CA THR A 277 17.77 6.65 -4.21
C THR A 277 18.50 5.56 -4.98
N LEU A 278 18.25 4.30 -4.64
CA LEU A 278 18.82 3.13 -5.34
C LEU A 278 17.97 2.68 -6.53
N ASP A 279 18.52 1.85 -7.43
CA ASP A 279 17.81 1.41 -8.65
C ASP A 279 16.47 0.71 -8.36
N GLU A 280 16.45 -0.21 -7.39
CA GLU A 280 15.21 -0.90 -6.99
C GLU A 280 14.25 0.04 -6.26
N GLU A 281 14.77 1.03 -5.52
CA GLU A 281 13.96 2.05 -4.87
C GLU A 281 13.26 2.93 -5.91
N VAL A 282 13.94 3.31 -7.01
CA VAL A 282 13.31 4.04 -8.11
C VAL A 282 12.13 3.25 -8.67
N LYS A 283 12.29 1.95 -8.91
CA LYS A 283 11.19 1.09 -9.41
C LYS A 283 10.04 1.03 -8.40
N ALA A 284 10.34 0.84 -7.12
CA ALA A 284 9.35 0.79 -6.05
C ALA A 284 8.57 2.11 -5.91
N LEU A 285 9.27 3.26 -5.95
CA LEU A 285 8.65 4.58 -5.95
C LEU A 285 7.76 4.79 -7.17
N ARG A 286 8.20 4.38 -8.37
CA ARG A 286 7.37 4.45 -9.59
C ARG A 286 6.09 3.64 -9.49
N LYS A 287 6.11 2.48 -8.80
CA LYS A 287 4.91 1.69 -8.47
C LYS A 287 4.01 2.36 -7.42
N LEU A 288 4.60 3.11 -6.48
CA LEU A 288 3.90 3.78 -5.38
C LEU A 288 3.22 5.09 -5.80
N LEU A 289 3.81 5.86 -6.73
CA LEU A 289 3.27 7.15 -7.15
C LEU A 289 1.80 7.12 -7.60
N PRO A 290 1.33 6.14 -8.40
CA PRO A 290 -0.09 5.99 -8.72
C PRO A 290 -0.99 5.93 -7.49
N LEU A 291 -0.59 5.19 -6.46
CA LEU A 291 -1.37 5.08 -5.23
C LEU A 291 -1.53 6.45 -4.58
N PHE A 292 -0.46 7.23 -4.44
CA PHE A 292 -0.55 8.56 -3.84
C PHE A 292 -1.38 9.55 -4.68
N ALA A 293 -1.34 9.44 -6.00
CA ALA A 293 -2.14 10.28 -6.90
C ALA A 293 -3.63 9.93 -6.82
N GLU A 294 -3.97 8.65 -6.93
CA GLU A 294 -5.36 8.18 -6.81
C GLU A 294 -5.93 8.47 -5.42
N ARG A 295 -5.11 8.39 -4.37
CA ARG A 295 -5.54 8.66 -3.00
C ARG A 295 -6.10 10.05 -2.78
N CYS A 296 -5.59 11.08 -3.46
CA CYS A 296 -6.11 12.44 -3.37
C CYS A 296 -6.88 12.91 -4.60
N ARG A 297 -7.28 11.99 -5.48
CA ARG A 297 -7.86 12.33 -6.77
C ARG A 297 -9.16 13.13 -6.61
N THR A 298 -9.18 14.31 -7.25
CA THR A 298 -10.37 15.17 -7.39
C THR A 298 -10.82 15.31 -8.85
N TRP A 299 -10.16 14.61 -9.77
CA TRP A 299 -10.40 14.66 -11.22
C TRP A 299 -10.78 13.28 -11.77
N LYS A 300 -11.58 13.28 -12.84
CA LYS A 300 -12.03 12.04 -13.48
C LYS A 300 -10.94 11.46 -14.39
N HIS A 301 -10.93 10.14 -14.49
CA HIS A 301 -10.23 9.47 -15.59
C HIS A 301 -10.96 9.71 -16.90
N THR A 302 -10.21 9.64 -18.01
CA THR A 302 -10.77 9.70 -19.37
C THR A 302 -10.72 8.32 -19.99
N GLU A 303 -11.46 8.10 -21.07
CA GLU A 303 -11.41 6.86 -21.86
C GLU A 303 -10.00 6.56 -22.41
N LYS A 304 -9.17 7.60 -22.59
CA LYS A 304 -7.78 7.50 -23.04
C LYS A 304 -6.78 7.32 -21.88
N CYS A 305 -7.27 7.08 -20.67
CA CYS A 305 -6.42 6.96 -19.49
C CYS A 305 -5.45 5.78 -19.63
N GLU A 306 -4.17 6.05 -19.44
CA GLU A 306 -3.10 5.05 -19.55
C GLU A 306 -3.27 3.94 -18.51
N TYR A 307 -3.84 4.24 -17.34
CA TYR A 307 -4.16 3.22 -16.33
C TYR A 307 -5.19 2.20 -16.80
N LEU A 308 -6.19 2.65 -17.57
CA LEU A 308 -7.24 1.79 -18.09
C LEU A 308 -6.76 1.01 -19.32
N LEU A 309 -5.95 1.64 -20.16
CA LEU A 309 -5.49 1.05 -21.43
C LEU A 309 -4.26 0.14 -21.28
N LYS A 310 -3.32 0.50 -20.40
CA LYS A 310 -2.00 -0.16 -20.28
C LYS A 310 -1.77 -0.79 -18.91
N GLY A 311 -2.53 -0.40 -17.89
CA GLY A 311 -2.37 -0.84 -16.52
C GLY A 311 -1.67 0.19 -15.62
N ILE A 312 -1.47 -0.19 -14.36
CA ILE A 312 -0.96 0.68 -13.30
C ILE A 312 0.33 0.09 -12.73
N PRO A 313 1.46 0.83 -12.70
CA PRO A 313 1.66 2.20 -13.23
C PRO A 313 1.54 2.29 -14.75
N ALA A 314 1.35 3.50 -15.28
CA ALA A 314 1.22 3.76 -16.72
C ALA A 314 2.50 3.39 -17.51
N ALA A 315 3.65 3.49 -16.86
CA ALA A 315 4.94 3.02 -17.35
C ALA A 315 5.85 2.70 -16.17
N LEU A 316 6.38 1.47 -16.11
CA LEU A 316 7.31 1.07 -15.06
C LEU A 316 8.76 1.30 -15.46
N ASP A 317 9.13 0.90 -16.67
CA ASP A 317 10.52 0.87 -17.12
C ASP A 317 10.93 2.16 -17.84
N GLY A 318 12.19 2.57 -17.62
CA GLY A 318 12.78 3.74 -18.23
C GLY A 318 12.21 5.08 -17.74
N PHE A 319 12.58 6.15 -18.46
CA PHE A 319 12.12 7.52 -18.16
C PHE A 319 11.63 8.24 -19.41
N THR A 320 11.19 7.50 -20.42
CA THR A 320 10.53 8.08 -21.60
C THR A 320 9.11 8.50 -21.25
N GLN A 321 8.45 7.77 -20.35
CA GLN A 321 7.07 7.99 -19.92
C GLN A 321 6.96 8.09 -18.40
N SER A 322 5.97 8.87 -17.97
CA SER A 322 5.60 9.02 -16.56
C SER A 322 4.95 7.72 -16.05
N PRO A 323 5.21 7.30 -14.79
CA PRO A 323 4.45 6.22 -14.17
C PRO A 323 2.99 6.63 -13.86
N LEU A 324 2.68 7.93 -13.93
CA LEU A 324 1.37 8.49 -13.69
C LEU A 324 0.57 8.66 -14.98
N CYS A 325 -0.75 8.45 -14.90
CA CYS A 325 -1.65 8.76 -16.01
C CYS A 325 -1.69 10.27 -16.29
N SER A 326 -1.97 10.64 -17.53
CA SER A 326 -2.08 12.04 -17.94
C SER A 326 -3.33 12.75 -17.40
N CYS A 327 -4.33 12.01 -16.92
CA CYS A 327 -5.59 12.59 -16.42
C CYS A 327 -5.39 13.55 -15.25
N GLY A 328 -4.34 13.37 -14.44
CA GLY A 328 -4.03 14.22 -13.29
C GLY A 328 -3.12 15.41 -13.56
N LYS A 329 -2.58 15.51 -14.78
CA LYS A 329 -1.63 16.56 -15.13
C LYS A 329 -2.26 17.95 -15.02
N GLY A 330 -1.62 18.82 -14.24
CA GLY A 330 -2.04 20.22 -14.06
C GLY A 330 -3.34 20.41 -13.30
N LYS A 331 -3.87 19.36 -12.65
CA LYS A 331 -5.16 19.43 -11.93
C LYS A 331 -4.94 19.72 -10.45
N ASP A 332 -5.67 20.71 -9.96
CA ASP A 332 -5.81 21.01 -8.53
C ASP A 332 -4.47 21.04 -7.77
N LEU A 333 -3.48 21.75 -8.32
CA LEU A 333 -2.08 21.71 -7.85
C LEU A 333 -1.83 22.44 -6.51
N GLY A 334 -2.86 23.00 -5.88
CA GLY A 334 -2.71 23.76 -4.63
C GLY A 334 -1.73 24.93 -4.74
N ALA A 335 -0.93 25.16 -3.69
CA ALA A 335 0.03 26.26 -3.62
C ALA A 335 1.10 26.21 -4.72
N PHE A 336 1.53 25.01 -5.13
CA PHE A 336 2.45 24.82 -6.25
C PHE A 336 1.90 25.42 -7.54
N GLY A 337 0.61 25.26 -7.84
CA GLY A 337 0.00 25.83 -9.06
C GLY A 337 -0.01 27.36 -9.12
N MET A 338 0.18 28.03 -7.99
CA MET A 338 0.26 29.50 -7.90
C MET A 338 1.69 30.04 -8.02
N ALA A 339 2.70 29.17 -7.93
CA ALA A 339 4.10 29.56 -7.93
C ALA A 339 4.61 29.80 -9.36
N ALA A 340 4.55 31.05 -9.83
CA ALA A 340 4.87 31.44 -11.21
C ALA A 340 6.25 30.96 -11.71
N GLN A 341 7.23 30.85 -10.82
CA GLN A 341 8.57 30.36 -11.15
C GLN A 341 8.59 28.89 -11.62
N TRP A 342 7.57 28.09 -11.28
CA TRP A 342 7.45 26.68 -11.66
C TRP A 342 6.46 26.43 -12.80
N LYS A 343 5.98 27.49 -13.47
CA LYS A 343 4.94 27.41 -14.50
C LYS A 343 5.23 26.40 -15.62
N VAL A 344 6.50 26.25 -16.00
CA VAL A 344 6.95 25.25 -17.00
C VAL A 344 6.63 23.81 -16.59
N LEU A 345 6.57 23.52 -15.29
CA LEU A 345 6.32 22.19 -14.74
C LEU A 345 4.84 21.96 -14.38
N HIS A 346 4.00 23.00 -14.34
CA HIS A 346 2.60 22.86 -13.91
C HIS A 346 1.84 21.85 -14.79
N SER A 347 2.05 21.88 -16.11
CA SER A 347 1.37 20.95 -17.04
C SER A 347 1.85 19.50 -16.93
N GLU A 348 2.94 19.25 -16.22
CA GLU A 348 3.51 17.91 -16.03
C GLU A 348 3.35 17.40 -14.59
N ALA A 349 2.92 18.28 -13.68
CA ALA A 349 2.74 17.95 -12.28
C ALA A 349 1.40 17.24 -12.03
N THR A 350 1.40 16.32 -11.08
CA THR A 350 0.20 15.66 -10.55
C THR A 350 0.18 15.80 -9.04
N ARG A 351 -0.96 16.16 -8.45
CA ARG A 351 -1.11 16.22 -6.99
C ARG A 351 -1.10 14.81 -6.38
N VAL A 352 -0.44 14.67 -5.24
CA VAL A 352 -0.25 13.40 -4.53
C VAL A 352 -0.43 13.60 -3.02
N ALA A 353 -1.00 12.58 -2.37
CA ALA A 353 -1.09 12.45 -0.92
C ALA A 353 0.02 11.52 -0.40
N ILE A 354 1.17 12.10 -0.04
CA ILE A 354 2.33 11.35 0.44
C ILE A 354 2.15 11.05 1.94
N SER A 355 2.13 9.78 2.34
CA SER A 355 2.04 9.40 3.75
C SER A 355 3.17 8.45 4.16
N PRO A 356 3.48 8.40 5.47
CA PRO A 356 4.32 7.33 5.99
C PRO A 356 3.68 5.97 5.71
N LEU A 357 4.49 4.99 5.32
CA LEU A 357 4.04 3.62 5.07
C LEU A 357 4.25 2.82 6.35
N PHE A 358 3.19 2.67 7.14
CA PHE A 358 3.26 1.92 8.38
C PHE A 358 3.36 0.41 8.12
N THR A 359 4.17 -0.23 8.94
CA THR A 359 4.23 -1.68 9.07
C THR A 359 2.90 -2.20 9.66
N PHE A 360 2.44 -3.36 9.21
CA PHE A 360 1.27 -4.01 9.78
C PHE A 360 1.46 -4.32 11.27
N SER A 361 0.43 -4.10 12.08
CA SER A 361 0.49 -4.19 13.55
C SER A 361 0.87 -5.57 14.09
N PHE A 362 0.56 -6.65 13.38
CA PHE A 362 0.95 -8.02 13.77
C PHE A 362 2.40 -8.37 13.39
N MET A 363 3.11 -7.52 12.64
CA MET A 363 4.54 -7.70 12.33
C MET A 363 5.44 -7.05 13.38
N GLU A 364 4.88 -6.24 14.28
CA GLU A 364 5.59 -5.88 15.50
C GLU A 364 5.56 -7.07 16.43
N ASP A 365 6.73 -7.50 16.89
CA ASP A 365 6.79 -8.32 18.10
C ASP A 365 6.47 -7.41 19.28
N VAL A 366 5.17 -7.22 19.53
CA VAL A 366 4.63 -6.41 20.64
C VAL A 366 5.18 -6.93 21.98
N PHE A 367 5.64 -8.18 22.04
CA PHE A 367 6.20 -8.81 23.23
C PHE A 367 7.74 -8.81 23.26
N ALA A 368 8.46 -8.52 22.18
CA ALA A 368 9.93 -8.44 22.18
C ALA A 368 10.48 -7.44 23.23
N PRO A 369 9.91 -6.24 23.42
CA PRO A 369 10.35 -5.33 24.48
C PRO A 369 10.09 -5.92 25.88
N LEU A 370 8.97 -6.62 26.06
CA LEU A 370 8.58 -7.25 27.33
C LEU A 370 9.47 -8.45 27.68
N THR A 371 9.79 -9.32 26.72
CA THR A 371 10.69 -10.46 26.91
C THR A 371 12.14 -10.00 27.13
N THR A 372 12.56 -8.91 26.47
CA THR A 372 13.89 -8.29 26.70
C THR A 372 13.98 -7.65 28.08
N ALA A 373 12.90 -7.03 28.57
CA ALA A 373 12.82 -6.49 29.92
C ALA A 373 12.78 -7.59 30.99
N MET A 374 12.11 -8.71 30.72
CA MET A 374 12.07 -9.88 31.61
C MET A 374 13.35 -10.73 31.59
N GLY A 375 14.13 -10.69 30.50
CA GLY A 375 15.42 -11.39 30.38
C GLY A 375 16.60 -10.64 31.00
N LYS A 376 16.45 -9.36 31.33
CA LYS A 376 17.43 -8.57 32.10
C LYS A 376 17.03 -8.54 33.58
N GLY A 377 17.11 -9.70 34.23
CA GLY A 377 17.10 -9.74 35.70
C GLY A 377 18.26 -8.92 36.28
N PRO A 378 18.08 -8.25 37.43
CA PRO A 378 19.12 -7.44 38.03
C PRO A 378 20.31 -8.32 38.46
N LYS A 379 21.48 -8.08 37.88
CA LYS A 379 22.74 -8.60 38.41
C LYS A 379 23.14 -7.80 39.65
N SER A 380 22.57 -8.15 40.79
CA SER A 380 23.17 -7.98 42.11
C SER A 380 22.19 -8.50 43.17
N ALA A 381 22.46 -9.71 43.67
CA ALA A 381 21.98 -10.10 44.99
C ALA A 381 23.13 -9.88 45.97
N SER A 382 23.11 -8.76 46.70
CA SER A 382 23.80 -8.66 47.98
C SER A 382 23.04 -7.76 48.95
N LYS A 383 22.38 -8.45 49.90
CA LYS A 383 21.97 -8.02 51.25
C LYS A 383 21.43 -6.59 51.39
N LEU A 384 20.10 -6.46 51.42
CA LEU A 384 19.46 -5.52 52.34
C LEU A 384 18.56 -6.27 53.31
N LYS A 385 18.78 -6.02 54.59
CA LYS A 385 18.16 -6.67 55.75
C LYS A 385 16.66 -6.40 55.77
N THR A 386 15.94 -7.45 56.14
CA THR A 386 14.54 -7.44 56.56
C THR A 386 14.32 -6.54 57.77
N SER A 387 13.45 -5.54 57.63
CA SER A 387 12.65 -5.03 58.75
C SER A 387 11.43 -4.30 58.21
N PHE A 388 10.28 -4.95 58.17
CA PHE A 388 8.99 -4.27 58.34
C PHE A 388 8.00 -5.24 58.99
N SER A 389 7.51 -4.84 60.16
CA SER A 389 6.52 -5.54 60.97
C SER A 389 5.13 -5.50 60.31
N PRO A 390 4.24 -6.49 60.59
CA PRO A 390 2.93 -6.59 59.97
C PRO A 390 1.81 -6.05 60.87
N VAL A 391 0.80 -5.36 60.32
CA VAL A 391 -0.63 -5.43 60.75
C VAL A 391 -1.55 -4.71 59.72
N PRO A 392 -2.89 -4.87 59.71
CA PRO A 392 -3.73 -6.06 59.60
C PRO A 392 -4.66 -6.04 58.35
N HIS A 393 -5.25 -7.21 58.09
CA HIS A 393 -6.47 -7.40 57.30
C HIS A 393 -7.63 -6.44 57.66
N SER A 394 -8.34 -5.96 56.64
CA SER A 394 -9.79 -5.80 56.69
C SER A 394 -10.42 -6.43 55.45
N SER A 395 -11.62 -6.94 55.66
CA SER A 395 -12.32 -7.97 54.91
C SER A 395 -13.35 -7.41 53.93
N SER A 396 -13.84 -8.30 53.06
CA SER A 396 -15.11 -8.22 52.31
C SER A 396 -15.11 -7.37 51.05
N MET A 397 -14.97 -8.02 49.88
CA MET A 397 -15.99 -7.98 48.81
C MET A 397 -15.78 -9.17 47.85
N LYS A 398 -16.86 -9.90 47.57
CA LYS A 398 -16.91 -11.06 46.66
C LYS A 398 -16.68 -10.63 45.19
N PRO A 399 -16.05 -11.45 44.34
CA PRO A 399 -15.89 -11.14 42.92
C PRO A 399 -17.18 -11.43 42.15
N THR A 400 -17.80 -10.40 41.60
CA THR A 400 -18.81 -10.53 40.54
C THR A 400 -18.12 -10.65 39.18
N SER A 401 -18.35 -11.78 38.50
CA SER A 401 -17.96 -12.04 37.11
C SER A 401 -18.56 -11.00 36.16
N PRO A 402 -17.77 -10.32 35.30
CA PRO A 402 -18.31 -9.64 34.14
C PRO A 402 -18.54 -10.66 33.03
N ARG A 403 -19.82 -10.89 32.76
CA ARG A 403 -20.41 -11.56 31.61
C ARG A 403 -19.81 -10.96 30.32
N VAL A 404 -19.08 -11.77 29.55
CA VAL A 404 -18.68 -11.42 28.17
C VAL A 404 -19.96 -11.38 27.33
N GLN A 405 -20.47 -10.18 27.08
CA GLN A 405 -21.45 -9.95 26.03
C GLN A 405 -20.72 -10.02 24.70
N GLU A 406 -20.94 -11.10 23.96
CA GLU A 406 -20.65 -11.17 22.52
C GLU A 406 -21.37 -10.00 21.84
N ARG A 407 -20.60 -9.05 21.32
CA ARG A 407 -21.12 -8.01 20.42
C ARG A 407 -20.96 -8.51 18.98
N PRO A 408 -22.02 -8.50 18.16
CA PRO A 408 -21.94 -8.91 16.77
C PRO A 408 -21.04 -7.96 15.98
N ILE A 409 -20.26 -8.55 15.07
CA ILE A 409 -19.41 -7.87 14.11
C ILE A 409 -20.27 -6.91 13.28
N LEU A 410 -19.86 -5.64 13.26
CA LEU A 410 -20.49 -4.58 12.45
C LEU A 410 -20.34 -4.94 10.96
N LEU A 411 -21.45 -5.29 10.30
CA LEU A 411 -21.56 -5.29 8.85
C LEU A 411 -21.71 -3.83 8.39
N PHE A 412 -20.77 -3.35 7.59
CA PHE A 412 -20.87 -2.03 6.96
C PHE A 412 -22.01 -2.04 5.94
N TYR A 413 -23.05 -1.25 6.22
CA TYR A 413 -24.15 -0.98 5.33
C TYR A 413 -23.72 0.08 4.30
N VAL A 414 -23.68 -0.27 3.02
CA VAL A 414 -23.56 0.70 1.92
C VAL A 414 -24.99 1.08 1.51
N PRO A 415 -25.38 2.37 1.52
CA PRO A 415 -26.72 2.76 1.11
C PRO A 415 -26.93 2.48 -0.39
N LYS A 416 -28.03 1.83 -0.73
CA LYS A 416 -28.51 1.76 -2.13
C LYS A 416 -28.86 3.18 -2.60
N SER A 417 -28.27 3.63 -3.70
CA SER A 417 -28.82 4.77 -4.44
C SER A 417 -30.19 4.37 -5.01
N PRO A 418 -31.21 5.25 -4.93
CA PRO A 418 -32.53 4.93 -5.44
C PRO A 418 -32.51 4.83 -6.97
N LEU A 419 -33.05 3.73 -7.47
CA LEU A 419 -33.42 3.54 -8.88
C LEU A 419 -34.48 4.59 -9.23
N GLU A 420 -34.16 5.51 -10.13
CA GLU A 420 -35.18 6.29 -10.83
C GLU A 420 -35.96 5.36 -11.77
N SER A 421 -37.25 5.24 -11.50
CA SER A 421 -38.24 4.63 -12.39
C SER A 421 -38.48 5.52 -13.61
N PRO A 422 -38.81 4.94 -14.78
CA PRO A 422 -39.12 5.71 -15.98
C PRO A 422 -40.56 6.24 -15.93
N GLN A 423 -40.77 7.50 -16.26
CA GLN A 423 -42.07 8.00 -16.70
C GLN A 423 -41.89 8.80 -18.00
N THR A 424 -42.57 8.27 -19.03
CA THR A 424 -43.24 8.92 -20.17
C THR A 424 -42.77 10.28 -20.66
#